data_AF-A0A954RWC0-F1
#
_entry.id   AF-A0A954RWC0-F1
#
_cell.length_a   1.000
_cell.length_b   1.000
_cell.length_c   1.000
_cell.angle_alpha   90.00
_cell.angle_beta   90.00
_cell.angle_gamma   90.00
#
_symmetry.space_group_name_H-M   'P 1'
#
loop_
_entity.id
_entity.type
_entity.pdbx_description
1 polymer ?
#
loop_
_entity_poly.entity_id
_entity_poly.type
_entity_poly.pdbx_seq_one_letter_code
_entity_poly.pdbx_strand_id
1 'polypeptide(L)' 'MRPLLVERCLKCHNGEKTSGELRLDTKAGLLKGGTSGAAITEGKPNESLLITAVRRQEGYEMPPDKAL' A
#
# COMPACT_ATOMS: atom_id res chain seq x y z
N MET A 1 8.61 6.66 -10.86
CA MET A 1 7.99 5.78 -9.83
C MET A 1 6.62 6.25 -9.32
N ARG A 2 6.31 7.55 -9.29
CA ARG A 2 4.98 8.04 -8.85
C ARG A 2 3.75 7.75 -9.73
N PRO A 3 3.83 7.61 -11.07
CA PRO A 3 2.63 7.49 -11.90
C PRO A 3 1.75 6.29 -11.51
N LEU A 4 2.39 5.15 -11.22
CA LEU A 4 1.70 3.90 -10.90
C LEU A 4 0.91 3.99 -9.60
N LEU A 5 1.49 4.60 -8.55
CA LEU A 5 0.79 4.79 -7.28
C LEU A 5 -0.40 5.72 -7.44
N VAL A 6 -0.25 6.82 -8.18
CA VAL A 6 -1.33 7.78 -8.43
C VAL A 6 -2.51 7.11 -9.14
N GLU A 7 -2.23 6.32 -10.17
CA GLU A 7 -3.25 5.66 -10.99
C GLU A 7 -3.92 4.49 -10.27
N ARG A 8 -3.18 3.72 -9.47
CA ARG A 8 -3.63 2.40 -8.98
C ARG A 8 -3.87 2.32 -7.48
N CYS A 9 -3.31 3.23 -6.69
CA CYS A 9 -3.30 3.12 -5.23
C CYS A 9 -3.94 4.33 -4.54
N LEU A 10 -3.64 5.55 -5.01
CA LEU A 10 -4.05 6.77 -4.32
C LEU A 10 -5.55 7.08 -4.42
N LYS A 11 -6.30 6.38 -5.29
CA LYS A 11 -7.76 6.51 -5.31
C LYS A 11 -8.42 6.07 -3.99
N CYS A 12 -7.83 5.08 -3.31
CA CYS A 12 -8.37 4.51 -2.06
C CYS A 12 -7.47 4.75 -0.83
N HIS A 13 -6.17 4.99 -1.04
CA HIS A 13 -5.15 5.10 0.02
C HIS A 13 -4.50 6.50 0.08
N ASN A 14 -5.32 7.54 -0.07
CA ASN A 14 -4.93 8.96 0.03
C ASN A 14 -5.93 9.76 0.88
N GLY A 15 -5.47 10.82 1.55
CA GLY A 15 -6.33 11.71 2.33
C GLY A 15 -6.73 11.14 3.70
N GLU A 16 -7.69 11.76 4.39
CA GLU A 16 -8.01 11.39 5.78
C GLU A 16 -8.87 10.13 5.89
N LYS A 17 -9.77 9.89 4.93
CA LYS A 17 -10.60 8.69 4.87
C LYS A 17 -10.03 7.73 3.82
N THR A 18 -9.31 6.72 4.28
CA THR A 18 -8.65 5.71 3.43
C THR A 18 -9.08 4.30 3.80
N SER A 19 -9.05 3.40 2.81
CA SER A 19 -9.25 1.98 3.07
C SER A 19 -8.15 1.44 3.97
N GLY A 20 -8.54 0.76 5.06
CA GLY A 20 -7.61 0.18 6.02
C GLY A 20 -6.72 1.20 6.74
N GLU A 21 -7.13 2.48 6.81
CA GLU A 21 -6.36 3.59 7.38
C GLU A 21 -4.96 3.80 6.75
N LEU A 22 -4.74 3.20 5.57
CA LEU A 22 -3.45 3.18 4.90
C LEU A 22 -3.27 4.40 4.00
N ARG A 23 -2.15 5.13 4.21
CA ARG A 23 -1.72 6.29 3.43
C ARG A 23 -0.49 5.96 2.58
N LEU A 24 -0.62 6.03 1.25
CA LEU A 24 0.49 5.77 0.32
C LEU A 24 1.00 7.05 -0.38
N ASP A 25 0.40 8.20 -0.08
CA ASP A 25 0.72 9.51 -0.65
C ASP A 25 1.89 10.23 0.06
N THR A 26 2.24 9.79 1.27
CA THR A 26 3.33 10.35 2.08
C THR A 26 4.29 9.27 2.59
N LYS A 27 5.57 9.63 2.77
CA LYS A 27 6.57 8.72 3.37
C LYS A 27 6.17 8.30 4.79
N ALA A 28 5.69 9.25 5.59
CA ALA A 28 5.24 8.98 6.96
C ALA A 28 4.05 8.00 6.97
N GLY A 29 3.12 8.13 6.02
CA GLY A 29 2.02 7.19 5.84
C GLY A 29 2.48 5.78 5.51
N LEU A 30 3.45 5.63 4.60
CA LEU A 30 4.02 4.33 4.23
C LEU A 30 4.68 3.61 5.41
N LEU A 31 5.40 4.36 6.25
CA LEU A 31 6.08 3.82 7.42
C LEU A 31 5.11 3.52 8.57
N LYS A 32 4.12 4.39 8.79
CA LYS A 32 3.06 4.15 9.78
C LYS A 32 2.22 2.92 9.41
N GLY A 33 1.91 2.79 8.11
CA GLY A 33 1.03 1.75 7.61
C GLY A 33 -0.45 1.97 7.97
N GLY A 34 -1.22 0.89 7.87
CA GLY A 34 -2.65 0.89 8.14
C GLY A 34 -3.02 -0.09 9.26
N THR A 35 -4.28 -0.54 9.27
CA THR A 35 -4.80 -1.50 10.25
C THR A 35 -4.07 -2.85 10.24
N SER A 36 -3.44 -3.20 9.11
CA SER A 36 -2.63 -4.42 8.96
C SER A 36 -1.17 -4.25 9.40
N GLY A 37 -0.74 -3.04 9.80
CA GLY A 37 0.64 -2.71 10.14
C GLY A 37 1.36 -1.91 9.06
N ALA A 38 2.68 -1.76 9.23
CA ALA A 38 3.55 -0.95 8.38
C ALA A 38 3.53 -1.42 6.91
N ALA A 39 3.36 -0.49 5.96
CA ALA A 39 3.30 -0.84 4.55
C ALA A 39 4.69 -1.18 3.99
N ILE A 40 5.74 -0.52 4.50
CA ILE A 40 7.14 -0.72 4.09
C ILE A 40 8.01 -1.03 5.32
N THR A 41 8.84 -2.06 5.18
CA THR A 41 9.93 -2.39 6.10
C THR A 41 11.24 -1.88 5.48
N GLU A 42 11.84 -0.85 6.09
CA GLU A 42 13.06 -0.24 5.55
C GLU A 42 14.20 -1.27 5.42
N GLY A 43 14.87 -1.28 4.27
CA GLY A 43 15.95 -2.24 3.95
C GLY A 43 15.49 -3.66 3.62
N LYS A 44 14.20 -3.99 3.79
CA LYS A 44 13.64 -5.34 3.64
C LYS A 44 12.38 -5.33 2.77
N PRO A 45 12.50 -5.08 1.45
CA PRO A 45 11.35 -4.94 0.56
C PRO A 45 10.49 -6.21 0.49
N ASN A 46 11.08 -7.41 0.55
CA ASN A 46 10.33 -8.67 0.53
C ASN A 46 9.53 -8.93 1.82
N GLU A 47 9.84 -8.23 2.92
CA GLU A 47 9.10 -8.29 4.19
C GLU A 47 8.07 -7.14 4.30
N SER A 48 7.88 -6.36 3.24
CA SER A 48 6.97 -5.21 3.24
C SER A 48 5.56 -5.64 2.82
N LEU A 49 4.55 -5.28 3.61
CA LEU A 49 3.15 -5.58 3.29
C LEU A 49 2.71 -5.02 1.93
N LEU A 50 3.26 -3.88 1.51
CA LEU A 50 3.00 -3.31 0.19
C LEU A 50 3.38 -4.28 -0.93
N ILE A 51 4.50 -5.01 -0.79
CA ILE A 51 4.94 -5.99 -1.79
C ILE A 51 4.07 -7.24 -1.74
N THR A 52 3.73 -7.74 -0.54
CA THR A 52 2.79 -8.86 -0.36
C THR A 52 1.44 -8.54 -1.01
N ALA A 53 0.93 -7.33 -0.78
CA ALA A 53 -0.36 -6.87 -1.28
C ALA A 53 -0.39 -6.75 -2.80
N VAL A 54 0.62 -6.11 -3.41
CA VAL A 54 0.74 -5.97 -4.87
C VAL A 54 0.91 -7.32 -5.57
N ARG A 55 1.58 -8.28 -4.91
CA ARG A 55 1.72 -9.66 -5.40
C ARG A 55 0.48 -10.52 -5.15
N ARG A 56 -0.54 -9.98 -4.47
CA ARG A 56 -1.75 -10.69 -4.03
C ARG A 56 -1.45 -11.98 -3.27
N GLN A 57 -0.46 -11.91 -2.39
CA GLN A 57 -0.10 -13.01 -1.49
C GLN A 57 -0.90 -12.90 -0.20
N GLU A 58 -0.92 -13.95 0.62
CA GLU A 58 -1.53 -13.93 1.97
C GLU A 58 -3.00 -13.47 2.00
N GLY A 59 -3.74 -13.70 0.92
CA GLY A 59 -5.15 -13.32 0.82
C GLY A 59 -5.39 -11.83 0.53
N TYR A 60 -4.35 -11.03 0.25
CA TYR A 60 -4.52 -9.67 -0.21
C TYR A 60 -4.99 -9.62 -1.67
N GLU A 61 -5.95 -8.74 -1.98
CA GLU A 61 -6.48 -8.54 -3.33
C GLU A 61 -6.25 -7.11 -3.83
N MET A 62 -5.05 -6.56 -3.59
CA MET A 62 -4.73 -5.18 -3.95
C MET A 62 -3.86 -5.07 -5.21
N PRO A 63 -4.09 -4.07 -6.09
CA PRO A 63 -5.28 -3.23 -6.13
C PRO A 63 -6.51 -4.05 -6.57
N PRO A 64 -7.74 -3.65 -6.20
CA PRO A 64 -8.94 -4.49 -6.37
C PRO A 64 -9.28 -4.78 -7.83
N ASP A 65 -9.08 -3.80 -8.72
CA ASP A 65 -9.52 -3.89 -10.11
C ASP A 65 -8.74 -4.94 -10.92
N LYS A 66 -7.41 -4.96 -10.79
CA LYS A 66 -6.52 -5.88 -11.52
C LYS A 66 -5.15 -5.98 -10.84
N ALA A 67 -4.53 -7.16 -10.88
CA ALA A 67 -3.13 -7.32 -10.49
C ALA A 67 -2.20 -6.44 -11.35
N LEU A 68 -1.12 -5.96 -10.74
CA LEU A 68 -0.09 -5.12 -11.36
C LEU A 68 0.93 -5.95 -12.16
#